data_AF-A0A2S3QN90-F1
#
_entry.id   AF-A0A2S3QN90-F1
#
_cell.length_a   1.000
_cell.length_b   1.000
_cell.length_c   1.000
_cell.angle_alpha   90.00
_cell.angle_beta   90.00
_cell.angle_gamma   90.00
#
_symmetry.space_group_name_H-M   'P 1'
#
loop_
_entity.id
_entity.type
_entity.pdbx_description
1 polymer ?
#
loop_
_entity_poly.entity_id
_entity_poly.type
_entity_poly.pdbx_seq_one_letter_code
_entity_poly.pdbx_strand_id
1 'polypeptide(L)'
;MTLRNGTLTNFNTATFSTASVTGPDLYYSGGSFVAYNHLVARLDIRAARNLSVGSNINAGGNITNGGSITATGDVRGARVWNAVWNDVADYQLLNDELIPGKCYYDTIEGARICSERCQLSVIGIASDTFGFGVGKGNAGLEVPIAIGGWVLAYVDDEYPCGTPLTNDENGNLTEMSLEEKRDYPERLVAIYKKKEHKDTFGDGNIEIQVDGRHWVKVK
;
A
#
# COMPACT_ATOMS: atom_id res chain seq x y z
N MET A 1 -28.30 45.69 1.76
CA MET A 1 -27.55 46.41 0.71
C MET A 1 -27.30 45.43 -0.42
N THR A 2 -27.97 45.61 -1.56
CA THR A 2 -27.87 44.70 -2.71
C THR A 2 -27.07 45.42 -3.78
N LEU A 3 -25.80 45.05 -3.95
CA LEU A 3 -24.91 45.66 -4.94
C LEU A 3 -25.16 45.00 -6.30
N ARG A 4 -25.62 45.79 -7.29
CA ARG A 4 -25.89 45.32 -8.65
C ARG A 4 -24.79 45.67 -9.67
N ASN A 5 -23.75 46.41 -9.28
CA ASN A 5 -22.49 46.63 -10.01
C ASN A 5 -21.69 47.68 -9.22
N GLY A 6 -20.57 47.32 -8.60
CA GLY A 6 -19.75 48.28 -7.86
C GLY A 6 -18.48 47.67 -7.27
N THR A 7 -17.39 48.42 -7.30
CA THR A 7 -16.09 48.10 -6.69
C THR A 7 -16.18 48.23 -5.17
N LEU A 8 -15.73 47.20 -4.43
CA LEU A 8 -15.69 47.24 -2.97
C LEU A 8 -14.37 47.87 -2.48
N THR A 9 -14.23 49.19 -2.53
CA THR A 9 -13.04 49.86 -1.99
C THR A 9 -13.12 50.00 -0.46
N ASN A 10 -12.19 49.33 0.24
CA ASN A 10 -11.90 49.44 1.68
C ASN A 10 -13.04 49.09 2.65
N PHE A 11 -13.06 47.83 3.08
CA PHE A 11 -13.81 47.41 4.27
C PHE A 11 -12.83 46.86 5.30
N ASN A 12 -12.70 47.51 6.47
CA ASN A 12 -11.87 47.05 7.60
C ASN A 12 -10.51 46.44 7.19
N THR A 13 -9.62 47.27 6.62
CA THR A 13 -8.26 46.93 6.09
C THR A 13 -8.17 45.99 4.88
N ALA A 14 -9.27 45.44 4.38
CA ALA A 14 -9.27 44.67 3.13
C ALA A 14 -9.27 45.59 1.90
N THR A 15 -8.23 45.48 1.06
CA THR A 15 -8.23 46.09 -0.29
C THR A 15 -8.72 45.06 -1.29
N PHE A 16 -9.86 45.36 -1.92
CA PHE A 16 -10.30 44.65 -3.11
C PHE A 16 -9.95 45.51 -4.32
N SER A 17 -9.06 45.02 -5.17
CA SER A 17 -8.69 45.71 -6.40
C SER A 17 -9.01 44.82 -7.60
N THR A 18 -9.49 45.46 -8.67
CA THR A 18 -9.49 44.89 -10.02
C THR A 18 -8.25 45.44 -10.71
N ALA A 19 -7.20 44.63 -10.88
CA ALA A 19 -6.04 45.07 -11.64
C ALA A 19 -6.40 45.01 -13.13
N SER A 20 -6.53 46.17 -13.78
CA SER A 20 -6.97 46.31 -15.18
C SER A 20 -5.94 45.86 -16.21
N VAL A 21 -5.02 44.97 -15.86
CA VAL A 21 -3.93 44.60 -16.79
C VAL A 21 -4.33 43.40 -17.66
N THR A 22 -5.23 42.50 -17.21
CA THR A 22 -5.67 41.37 -18.07
C THR A 22 -7.04 40.71 -17.77
N GLY A 23 -7.86 41.13 -16.79
CA GLY A 23 -9.16 40.49 -16.55
C GLY A 23 -9.96 41.01 -15.33
N PRO A 24 -11.22 40.56 -15.14
CA PRO A 24 -12.10 40.97 -14.03
C PRO A 24 -11.80 40.23 -12.71
N ASP A 25 -10.52 40.03 -12.40
CA ASP A 25 -10.12 39.27 -11.22
C ASP A 25 -10.21 40.14 -9.95
N LEU A 26 -10.70 39.53 -8.87
CA LEU A 26 -10.78 40.14 -7.55
C LEU A 26 -9.53 39.76 -6.75
N TYR A 27 -8.65 40.72 -6.48
CA TYR A 27 -7.48 40.49 -5.63
C TYR A 27 -7.80 40.85 -4.18
N TYR A 28 -7.48 39.94 -3.27
CA TYR A 28 -7.55 40.15 -1.82
C TYR A 28 -6.17 39.91 -1.21
N SER A 29 -5.63 40.91 -0.52
CA SER A 29 -4.34 40.82 0.17
C SER A 29 -4.45 41.33 1.61
N GLY A 30 -4.03 40.52 2.56
CA GLY A 30 -4.00 40.85 3.99
C GLY A 30 -5.30 40.48 4.73
N GLY A 31 -5.21 39.55 5.69
CA GLY A 31 -6.33 39.10 6.54
C GLY A 31 -7.00 37.80 6.08
N SER A 32 -8.22 37.57 6.56
CA SER A 32 -9.09 36.46 6.16
C SER A 32 -10.26 36.94 5.28
N PHE A 33 -10.42 36.33 4.10
CA PHE A 33 -11.67 36.42 3.34
C PHE A 33 -12.66 35.36 3.85
N VAL A 34 -13.85 35.76 4.28
CA VAL A 34 -14.88 34.86 4.81
C VAL A 34 -16.16 35.01 4.01
N ALA A 35 -16.58 33.93 3.35
CA ALA A 35 -17.91 33.83 2.76
C ALA A 35 -18.82 33.05 3.72
N TYR A 36 -19.81 33.71 4.32
CA TYR A 36 -20.69 33.10 5.34
C TYR A 36 -21.63 32.02 4.79
N ASN A 37 -22.00 32.10 3.51
CA ASN A 37 -22.93 31.14 2.89
C ASN A 37 -22.25 30.36 1.76
N HIS A 38 -21.93 31.06 0.65
CA HIS A 38 -21.39 30.43 -0.54
C HIS A 38 -20.23 31.23 -1.12
N LEU A 39 -19.19 30.49 -1.52
CA LEU A 39 -18.19 30.94 -2.48
C LEU A 39 -18.36 30.06 -3.72
N VAL A 40 -18.74 30.66 -4.85
CA VAL A 40 -18.98 29.93 -6.11
C VAL A 40 -18.01 30.45 -7.16
N ALA A 41 -17.16 29.55 -7.69
CA ALA A 41 -16.35 29.82 -8.86
C ALA A 41 -17.01 29.18 -10.09
N ARG A 42 -17.00 29.89 -11.24
CA ARG A 42 -17.51 29.34 -12.51
C ARG A 42 -16.57 28.33 -13.17
N LEU A 43 -15.28 28.41 -12.84
CA LEU A 43 -14.24 27.56 -13.40
C LEU A 43 -13.53 26.83 -12.25
N ASP A 44 -12.60 27.50 -11.58
CA ASP A 44 -11.72 26.86 -10.59
C ASP A 44 -11.67 27.63 -9.27
N ILE A 45 -11.40 26.89 -8.19
CA ILE A 45 -10.83 27.42 -6.95
C ILE A 45 -9.43 26.81 -6.83
N ARG A 46 -8.38 27.63 -6.89
CA ARG A 46 -6.99 27.18 -6.81
C ARG A 46 -6.35 27.68 -5.52
N ALA A 47 -5.77 26.78 -4.73
CA ALA A 47 -4.96 27.11 -3.57
C ALA A 47 -3.50 26.77 -3.87
N ALA A 48 -2.58 27.73 -3.67
CA ALA A 48 -1.14 27.50 -3.89
C ALA A 48 -0.50 26.60 -2.82
N ARG A 49 -1.20 26.40 -1.70
CA ARG A 49 -0.77 25.55 -0.59
C ARG A 49 -1.90 24.59 -0.24
N ASN A 50 -2.64 24.87 0.82
CA ASN A 50 -3.64 23.97 1.37
C ASN A 50 -5.06 24.45 1.07
N LEU A 51 -5.96 23.51 0.82
CA LEU A 51 -7.41 23.68 0.92
C LEU A 51 -7.91 22.76 2.02
N SER A 52 -8.41 23.32 3.12
CA SER A 52 -8.98 22.55 4.24
C SER A 52 -10.50 22.63 4.19
N VAL A 53 -11.17 21.49 4.14
CA VAL A 53 -12.64 21.39 4.10
C VAL A 53 -13.11 20.72 5.39
N GLY A 54 -13.96 21.40 6.17
CA GLY A 54 -14.36 20.93 7.50
C GLY A 54 -15.44 19.84 7.51
N SER A 55 -16.04 19.53 6.36
CA SER A 55 -17.06 18.48 6.25
C SER A 55 -16.86 17.68 4.97
N ASN A 56 -17.63 17.95 3.92
CA ASN A 56 -17.68 17.08 2.73
C ASN A 56 -17.03 17.74 1.52
N ILE A 57 -16.33 16.93 0.73
CA ILE A 57 -15.98 17.24 -0.66
C ILE A 57 -16.87 16.36 -1.53
N ASN A 58 -17.76 16.96 -2.31
CA ASN A 58 -18.58 16.24 -3.29
C ASN A 58 -18.08 16.55 -4.70
N ALA A 59 -17.31 15.64 -5.28
CA ALA A 59 -16.78 15.77 -6.63
C ALA A 59 -17.64 14.99 -7.63
N GLY A 60 -18.21 15.67 -8.63
CA GLY A 60 -18.93 15.01 -9.73
C GLY A 60 -18.02 14.29 -10.74
N GLY A 61 -16.71 14.46 -10.60
CA GLY A 61 -15.68 13.83 -11.43
C GLY A 61 -14.55 13.24 -10.59
N ASN A 62 -13.35 13.20 -11.15
CA ASN A 62 -12.19 12.59 -10.49
C ASN A 62 -11.64 13.47 -9.36
N ILE A 63 -11.21 12.84 -8.27
CA ILE A 63 -10.28 13.42 -7.30
C ILE A 63 -8.91 12.81 -7.59
N THR A 64 -7.96 13.63 -8.02
CA THR A 64 -6.59 13.18 -8.29
C THR A 64 -5.67 13.71 -7.20
N ASN A 65 -4.98 12.80 -6.51
CA ASN A 65 -3.95 13.12 -5.53
C ASN A 65 -2.60 12.65 -6.05
N GLY A 66 -1.60 13.53 -6.07
CA GLY A 66 -0.24 13.19 -6.50
C GLY A 66 0.64 12.57 -5.42
N GLY A 67 0.14 12.47 -4.18
CA GLY A 67 0.86 11.88 -3.05
C GLY A 67 0.02 10.88 -2.27
N SER A 68 0.33 10.73 -0.98
CA SER A 68 -0.39 9.82 -0.09
C SER A 68 -1.79 10.32 0.25
N ILE A 69 -2.75 9.40 0.34
CA ILE A 69 -4.08 9.65 0.90
C ILE A 69 -4.13 9.00 2.28
N THR A 70 -4.38 9.80 3.31
CA THR A 70 -4.58 9.30 4.68
C THR A 70 -6.06 9.40 5.03
N ALA A 71 -6.72 8.26 5.20
CA ALA A 71 -8.09 8.17 5.68
C ALA A 71 -8.09 7.58 7.09
N THR A 72 -8.59 8.34 8.08
CA THR A 72 -8.70 7.87 9.48
C THR A 72 -9.91 6.99 9.74
N GLY A 73 -10.82 6.89 8.77
CA GLY A 73 -11.99 6.01 8.79
C GLY A 73 -12.03 5.14 7.54
N ASP A 74 -13.24 4.74 7.13
CA ASP A 74 -13.41 3.81 6.02
C ASP A 74 -13.21 4.46 4.64
N VAL A 75 -12.64 3.68 3.71
CA VAL A 75 -12.72 3.96 2.26
C VAL A 75 -13.81 3.07 1.67
N ARG A 76 -14.95 3.67 1.31
CA ARG A 76 -16.11 2.95 0.73
C ARG A 76 -16.35 3.41 -0.71
N GLY A 77 -16.66 2.45 -1.59
CA GLY A 77 -17.02 2.72 -2.96
C GLY A 77 -17.70 1.50 -3.60
N ALA A 78 -18.41 1.70 -4.71
CA ALA A 78 -19.00 0.58 -5.44
C ALA A 78 -17.93 -0.40 -5.95
N ARG A 79 -16.73 0.12 -6.29
CA ARG A 79 -15.52 -0.64 -6.63
C ARG A 79 -14.30 0.15 -6.16
N VAL A 80 -13.34 -0.54 -5.55
CA VAL A 80 -12.04 0.01 -5.15
C VAL A 80 -10.97 -0.83 -5.84
N TRP A 81 -10.28 -0.24 -6.83
CA TRP A 81 -9.13 -0.85 -7.48
C TRP A 81 -7.87 -0.36 -6.77
N ASN A 82 -7.14 -1.26 -6.14
CA ASN A 82 -5.93 -0.95 -5.39
C ASN A 82 -4.98 -2.17 -5.47
N ALA A 83 -3.76 -2.02 -4.94
CA ALA A 83 -2.55 -2.83 -5.05
C ALA A 83 -1.55 -2.27 -6.06
N VAL A 84 -0.51 -1.61 -5.55
CA VAL A 84 0.67 -1.20 -6.33
C VAL A 84 1.62 -2.40 -6.55
N TRP A 85 1.54 -3.42 -5.69
CA TRP A 85 2.44 -4.58 -5.69
C TRP A 85 1.69 -5.92 -5.78
N ASN A 86 2.42 -7.03 -5.64
CA ASN A 86 2.04 -8.32 -6.24
C ASN A 86 1.28 -9.29 -5.33
N ASP A 87 1.27 -9.07 -4.02
CA ASP A 87 0.68 -9.97 -3.03
C ASP A 87 -0.14 -9.26 -1.94
N VAL A 88 -0.92 -10.06 -1.21
CA VAL A 88 -1.67 -9.67 -0.01
C VAL A 88 -1.02 -10.31 1.19
N ALA A 89 -0.70 -9.50 2.20
CA ALA A 89 -0.09 -9.94 3.44
C ALA A 89 -1.03 -9.78 4.64
N ASP A 90 -1.09 -10.81 5.49
CA ASP A 90 -1.73 -10.78 6.79
C ASP A 90 -0.65 -10.62 7.88
N TYR A 91 -0.80 -9.61 8.73
CA TYR A 91 0.16 -9.33 9.79
C TYR A 91 -0.08 -10.27 10.97
N GLN A 92 0.91 -11.10 11.27
CA GLN A 92 0.87 -12.06 12.37
C GLN A 92 1.81 -11.63 13.50
N LEU A 93 1.47 -11.98 14.74
CA LEU A 93 2.39 -11.80 15.88
C LEU A 93 3.69 -12.55 15.60
N LEU A 94 4.82 -11.86 15.74
CA LEU A 94 6.15 -12.40 15.51
C LEU A 94 6.83 -12.77 16.84
N ASN A 95 7.35 -13.99 16.93
CA ASN A 95 8.13 -14.50 18.06
C ASN A 95 9.51 -15.03 17.61
N ASP A 96 10.11 -14.31 16.66
CA ASP A 96 11.40 -14.61 16.05
C ASP A 96 11.95 -13.37 15.31
N GLU A 97 13.02 -13.51 14.54
CA GLU A 97 13.49 -12.49 13.60
C GLU A 97 12.55 -12.34 12.40
N LEU A 98 12.46 -11.12 11.83
CA LEU A 98 11.76 -10.84 10.57
C LEU A 98 12.77 -10.85 9.43
N ILE A 99 12.72 -11.86 8.57
CA ILE A 99 13.54 -11.98 7.37
C ILE A 99 12.62 -12.13 6.15
N PRO A 100 12.50 -11.11 5.29
CA PRO A 100 11.67 -11.20 4.09
C PRO A 100 12.10 -12.35 3.18
N GLY A 101 11.13 -13.07 2.62
CA GLY A 101 11.34 -14.22 1.75
C GLY A 101 11.57 -15.55 2.46
N LYS A 102 11.57 -15.60 3.79
CA LYS A 102 11.59 -16.85 4.56
C LYS A 102 10.18 -17.36 4.87
N CYS A 103 10.05 -18.68 4.98
CA CYS A 103 8.86 -19.36 5.44
C CYS A 103 8.74 -19.27 6.97
N TYR A 104 7.52 -19.04 7.43
CA TYR A 104 7.19 -19.02 8.86
C TYR A 104 6.14 -20.07 9.17
N TYR A 105 6.27 -20.69 10.33
CA TYR A 105 5.24 -21.54 10.91
C TYR A 105 4.64 -20.90 12.15
N ASP A 106 3.39 -21.24 12.44
CA ASP A 106 2.68 -20.67 13.56
C ASP A 106 2.83 -21.48 14.84
N THR A 107 2.85 -20.76 15.96
CA THR A 107 2.82 -21.31 17.31
C THR A 107 1.87 -20.48 18.16
N ILE A 108 1.47 -21.01 19.31
CA ILE A 108 0.62 -20.25 20.25
C ILE A 108 1.28 -18.94 20.74
N GLU A 109 2.61 -18.84 20.65
CA GLU A 109 3.38 -17.67 21.06
C GLU A 109 3.61 -16.67 19.91
N GLY A 110 3.28 -17.05 18.68
CA GLY A 110 3.50 -16.28 17.46
C GLY A 110 4.27 -17.03 16.38
N ALA A 111 4.37 -16.41 15.22
CA ALA A 111 5.06 -16.91 14.05
C ALA A 111 6.58 -16.99 14.28
N ARG A 112 7.20 -18.06 13.77
CA ARG A 112 8.66 -18.30 13.85
C ARG A 112 9.18 -18.81 12.51
N ILE A 113 10.47 -18.62 12.23
CA ILE A 113 11.08 -19.11 10.99
C ILE A 113 11.04 -20.65 11.01
N CYS A 114 10.68 -21.27 9.88
CA CYS A 114 10.68 -22.73 9.80
C CYS A 114 12.08 -23.31 10.02
N SER A 115 12.14 -24.42 10.76
CA SER A 115 13.37 -25.06 11.21
C SER A 115 13.47 -26.55 10.85
N GLU A 116 12.45 -27.12 10.23
CA GLU A 116 12.38 -28.51 9.80
C GLU A 116 11.93 -28.59 8.34
N ARG A 117 12.49 -29.50 7.54
CA ARG A 117 11.99 -29.69 6.17
C ARG A 117 10.52 -30.13 6.16
N CYS A 118 9.75 -29.57 5.24
CA CYS A 118 8.35 -29.91 5.04
C CYS A 118 7.57 -29.80 6.36
N GLN A 119 7.69 -28.65 7.02
CA GLN A 119 7.20 -28.45 8.39
C GLN A 119 5.67 -28.39 8.42
N LEU A 120 5.07 -28.86 9.52
CA LEU A 120 3.65 -28.64 9.77
C LEU A 120 3.40 -27.18 10.18
N SER A 121 2.21 -26.66 9.86
CA SER A 121 1.73 -25.34 10.28
C SER A 121 2.50 -24.15 9.67
N VAL A 122 3.10 -24.33 8.49
CA VAL A 122 3.62 -23.19 7.71
C VAL A 122 2.46 -22.29 7.32
N ILE A 123 2.53 -21.01 7.69
CA ILE A 123 1.48 -20.02 7.45
C ILE A 123 1.73 -19.18 6.21
N GLY A 124 2.94 -19.24 5.66
CA GLY A 124 3.31 -18.57 4.42
C GLY A 124 4.73 -18.05 4.46
N ILE A 125 4.96 -16.98 3.70
CA ILE A 125 6.27 -16.38 3.47
C ILE A 125 6.22 -14.92 3.93
N ALA A 126 7.22 -14.47 4.69
CA ALA A 126 7.31 -13.06 5.05
C ALA A 126 7.52 -12.20 3.79
N SER A 127 6.66 -11.22 3.57
CA SER A 127 6.64 -10.40 2.36
C SER A 127 7.02 -8.96 2.63
N ASP A 128 7.94 -8.43 1.82
CA ASP A 128 8.24 -7.01 1.67
C ASP A 128 7.74 -6.47 0.32
N THR A 129 6.94 -7.26 -0.41
CA THR A 129 6.37 -6.92 -1.73
C THR A 129 4.85 -6.78 -1.74
N PHE A 130 4.18 -6.76 -0.59
CA PHE A 130 2.72 -6.78 -0.55
C PHE A 130 2.10 -5.44 -0.99
N GLY A 131 1.09 -5.52 -1.84
CA GLY A 131 0.29 -4.37 -2.27
C GLY A 131 -0.86 -4.07 -1.31
N PHE A 132 -1.23 -5.05 -0.48
CA PHE A 132 -2.26 -4.95 0.53
C PHE A 132 -1.81 -5.62 1.82
N GLY A 133 -1.85 -4.87 2.91
CA GLY A 133 -1.66 -5.39 4.27
C GLY A 133 -2.98 -5.41 5.04
N VAL A 134 -3.27 -6.51 5.73
CA VAL A 134 -4.42 -6.64 6.63
C VAL A 134 -3.96 -7.04 8.03
N GLY A 135 -4.77 -6.74 9.06
CA GLY A 135 -4.49 -7.20 10.43
C GLY A 135 -3.41 -6.44 11.21
N LYS A 136 -2.72 -5.47 10.59
CA LYS A 136 -1.62 -4.70 11.20
C LYS A 136 -2.05 -3.91 12.44
N GLY A 137 -1.17 -3.89 13.46
CA GLY A 137 -1.30 -3.04 14.65
C GLY A 137 -2.09 -3.67 15.78
N ASN A 138 -2.31 -4.99 15.73
CA ASN A 138 -3.03 -5.74 16.76
C ASN A 138 -2.08 -6.46 17.73
N ALA A 139 -0.78 -6.53 17.42
CA ALA A 139 0.23 -7.19 18.23
C ALA A 139 1.48 -6.32 18.46
N GLY A 140 2.46 -6.84 19.20
CA GLY A 140 3.74 -6.18 19.45
C GLY A 140 4.61 -6.11 18.19
N LEU A 141 5.55 -7.04 18.06
CA LEU A 141 6.28 -7.24 16.81
C LEU A 141 5.43 -8.07 15.85
N GLU A 142 5.35 -7.67 14.59
CA GLU A 142 4.49 -8.33 13.59
C GLU A 142 5.30 -8.68 12.34
N VAL A 143 4.95 -9.80 11.70
CA VAL A 143 5.49 -10.24 10.41
C VAL A 143 4.37 -10.22 9.35
N PRO A 144 4.58 -9.56 8.20
CA PRO A 144 3.63 -9.59 7.09
C PRO A 144 3.74 -10.92 6.34
N ILE A 145 2.82 -11.85 6.59
CA ILE A 145 2.82 -13.16 5.92
C ILE A 145 1.99 -13.06 4.64
N ALA A 146 2.62 -13.30 3.48
CA ALA A 146 1.90 -13.41 2.23
C ALA A 146 0.91 -14.58 2.30
N ILE A 147 -0.37 -14.29 2.09
CA ILE A 147 -1.48 -15.26 2.04
C ILE A 147 -2.00 -15.49 0.62
N GLY A 148 -1.45 -14.77 -0.36
CA GLY A 148 -1.79 -14.95 -1.76
C GLY A 148 -1.12 -13.92 -2.67
N GLY A 149 -0.85 -14.32 -3.90
CA GLY A 149 -0.16 -13.49 -4.90
C GLY A 149 1.24 -13.99 -5.21
N TRP A 150 2.08 -13.12 -5.78
CA TRP A 150 3.47 -13.43 -6.11
C TRP A 150 4.41 -12.74 -5.12
N VAL A 151 5.28 -13.51 -4.47
CA VAL A 151 6.22 -13.02 -3.44
C VAL A 151 7.66 -13.37 -3.83
N LEU A 152 8.61 -12.53 -3.39
CA LEU A 152 10.04 -12.85 -3.45
C LEU A 152 10.42 -13.72 -2.26
N ALA A 153 10.92 -14.92 -2.52
CA ALA A 153 11.31 -15.90 -1.52
C ALA A 153 12.71 -16.45 -1.75
N TYR A 154 13.40 -16.84 -0.68
CA TYR A 154 14.64 -17.62 -0.82
C TYR A 154 14.28 -19.03 -1.28
N VAL A 155 14.89 -19.46 -2.38
CA VAL A 155 14.72 -20.79 -2.96
C VAL A 155 16.11 -21.40 -3.12
N ASP A 156 16.26 -22.67 -2.76
CA ASP A 156 17.54 -23.38 -2.79
C ASP A 156 18.10 -23.61 -4.21
N ASP A 157 17.23 -23.69 -5.22
CA ASP A 157 17.62 -23.88 -6.62
C ASP A 157 16.71 -23.11 -7.62
N GLU A 158 17.13 -23.10 -8.89
CA GLU A 158 16.31 -22.68 -10.02
C GLU A 158 15.54 -23.87 -10.61
N TYR A 159 14.26 -23.97 -10.28
CA TYR A 159 13.39 -25.05 -10.73
C TYR A 159 12.62 -24.71 -12.02
N PRO A 160 11.99 -25.70 -12.68
CA PRO A 160 10.96 -25.43 -13.69
C PRO A 160 9.78 -24.62 -13.11
N CYS A 161 9.22 -23.71 -13.92
CA CYS A 161 8.01 -22.98 -13.54
C CYS A 161 6.87 -23.95 -13.22
N GLY A 162 6.22 -23.77 -12.07
CA GLY A 162 5.13 -24.61 -11.58
C GLY A 162 5.58 -25.71 -10.61
N THR A 163 6.88 -25.88 -10.35
CA THR A 163 7.37 -26.86 -9.36
C THR A 163 6.75 -26.59 -7.98
N PRO A 164 6.13 -27.58 -7.33
CA PRO A 164 5.61 -27.46 -5.96
C PRO A 164 6.73 -27.35 -4.95
N LEU A 165 6.64 -26.33 -4.09
CA LEU A 165 7.65 -26.01 -3.09
C LEU A 165 7.10 -26.15 -1.66
N THR A 166 7.96 -26.66 -0.78
CA THR A 166 7.80 -26.61 0.68
C THR A 166 9.02 -25.96 1.30
N ASN A 167 9.06 -25.82 2.63
CA ASN A 167 10.19 -25.23 3.31
C ASN A 167 11.32 -26.25 3.58
N ASP A 168 12.56 -25.78 3.63
CA ASP A 168 13.73 -26.50 4.18
C ASP A 168 13.92 -26.22 5.68
N GLU A 169 14.98 -26.78 6.27
CA GLU A 169 15.36 -26.61 7.68
C GLU A 169 15.81 -25.18 8.05
N ASN A 170 15.93 -24.29 7.07
CA ASN A 170 16.35 -22.89 7.26
C ASN A 170 15.24 -21.90 6.85
N GLY A 171 14.03 -22.39 6.59
CA GLY A 171 12.90 -21.59 6.11
C GLY A 171 13.07 -21.04 4.69
N ASN A 172 13.98 -21.58 3.87
CA ASN A 172 13.94 -21.36 2.42
C ASN A 172 12.92 -22.31 1.79
N LEU A 173 12.58 -22.07 0.54
CA LEU A 173 11.79 -22.99 -0.26
C LEU A 173 12.68 -23.99 -1.01
N THR A 174 12.18 -25.21 -1.14
CA THR A 174 12.81 -26.34 -1.83
C THR A 174 11.74 -27.18 -2.53
N GLU A 175 12.09 -27.92 -3.58
CA GLU A 175 11.15 -28.81 -4.26
C GLU A 175 10.60 -29.87 -3.28
N MET A 176 9.29 -30.07 -3.29
CA MET A 176 8.66 -31.20 -2.62
C MET A 176 8.98 -32.52 -3.33
N SER A 177 9.33 -33.55 -2.56
CA SER A 177 9.47 -34.91 -3.07
C SER A 177 8.12 -35.50 -3.50
N LEU A 178 8.13 -36.63 -4.22
CA LEU A 178 6.88 -37.32 -4.59
C LEU A 178 6.15 -37.87 -3.36
N GLU A 179 6.90 -38.33 -2.36
CA GLU A 179 6.37 -38.81 -1.07
C GLU A 179 5.74 -37.64 -0.30
N GLU A 180 6.42 -36.50 -0.19
CA GLU A 180 5.89 -35.31 0.48
C GLU A 180 4.61 -34.81 -0.20
N LYS A 181 4.57 -34.77 -1.54
CA LYS A 181 3.37 -34.39 -2.32
C LYS A 181 2.18 -35.33 -2.05
N ARG A 182 2.45 -36.63 -1.80
CA ARG A 182 1.42 -37.65 -1.57
C ARG A 182 0.94 -37.66 -0.12
N ASP A 183 1.88 -37.61 0.82
CA ASP A 183 1.62 -37.88 2.23
C ASP A 183 1.33 -36.58 3.02
N TYR A 184 1.87 -35.45 2.56
CA TYR A 184 1.73 -34.13 3.20
C TYR A 184 1.37 -33.01 2.20
N PRO A 185 0.32 -33.17 1.38
CA PRO A 185 -0.07 -32.16 0.39
C PRO A 185 -0.43 -30.80 1.02
N GLU A 186 -0.83 -30.78 2.29
CA GLU A 186 -1.14 -29.56 3.05
C GLU A 186 0.10 -28.71 3.38
N ARG A 187 1.31 -29.27 3.25
CA ARG A 187 2.58 -28.59 3.52
C ARG A 187 3.20 -27.95 2.28
N LEU A 188 2.46 -27.91 1.18
CA LEU A 188 2.80 -27.13 0.00
C LEU A 188 2.63 -25.64 0.34
N VAL A 189 3.72 -24.89 0.23
CA VAL A 189 3.75 -23.45 0.58
C VAL A 189 3.54 -22.59 -0.66
N ALA A 190 4.20 -22.95 -1.76
CA ALA A 190 4.18 -22.15 -2.98
C ALA A 190 4.43 -22.99 -4.24
N ILE A 191 4.28 -22.35 -5.40
CA ILE A 191 4.77 -22.88 -6.67
C ILE A 191 5.83 -21.96 -7.26
N TYR A 192 6.89 -22.56 -7.81
CA TYR A 192 8.00 -21.82 -8.42
C TYR A 192 7.56 -21.06 -9.67
N LYS A 193 8.14 -19.88 -9.92
CA LYS A 193 7.96 -19.13 -11.17
C LYS A 193 9.26 -18.97 -11.94
N LYS A 194 10.20 -18.23 -11.36
CA LYS A 194 11.47 -17.82 -11.97
C LYS A 194 12.36 -17.12 -10.93
N LYS A 195 13.65 -17.07 -11.23
CA LYS A 195 14.59 -16.17 -10.57
C LYS A 195 14.28 -14.70 -10.92
N GLU A 196 14.46 -13.80 -9.96
CA GLU A 196 14.52 -12.37 -10.26
C GLU A 196 15.97 -12.00 -10.61
N HIS A 197 16.15 -11.33 -11.75
CA HIS A 197 17.48 -11.01 -12.28
C HIS A 197 17.93 -9.61 -11.90
N LYS A 198 17.00 -8.75 -11.49
CA LYS A 198 17.34 -7.43 -10.96
C LYS A 198 17.82 -7.56 -9.52
N ASP A 199 18.73 -6.66 -9.15
CA ASP A 199 19.18 -6.54 -7.76
C ASP A 199 18.12 -5.83 -6.89
N THR A 200 17.25 -5.01 -7.49
CA THR A 200 16.16 -4.31 -6.80
C THR A 200 14.81 -4.46 -7.49
N PHE A 201 13.74 -4.31 -6.70
CA PHE A 201 12.36 -4.29 -7.18
C PHE A 201 11.59 -3.11 -6.56
N GLY A 202 10.84 -2.38 -7.38
CA GLY A 202 10.16 -1.16 -6.96
C GLY A 202 9.69 -0.27 -8.12
N ASP A 203 9.11 0.88 -7.77
CA ASP A 203 8.61 1.89 -8.72
C ASP A 203 9.62 3.03 -9.00
N GLY A 204 10.84 2.91 -8.47
CA GLY A 204 11.90 3.92 -8.53
C GLY A 204 11.84 5.00 -7.45
N ASN A 205 10.73 5.10 -6.70
CA ASN A 205 10.65 5.93 -5.48
C ASN A 205 10.90 5.09 -4.23
N ILE A 206 10.36 3.87 -4.20
CA ILE A 206 10.60 2.87 -3.17
C ILE A 206 11.13 1.62 -3.86
N GLU A 207 12.30 1.17 -3.43
CA GLU A 207 12.93 -0.05 -3.91
C GLU A 207 13.31 -0.95 -2.75
N ILE A 208 13.14 -2.26 -2.95
CA ILE A 208 13.63 -3.31 -2.06
C ILE A 208 14.78 -4.06 -2.74
N GLN A 209 15.71 -4.60 -1.96
CA GLN A 209 16.78 -5.46 -2.47
C GLN A 209 16.23 -6.85 -2.74
N VAL A 210 16.57 -7.47 -3.86
CA VAL A 210 16.10 -8.82 -4.21
C VAL A 210 16.90 -9.89 -3.48
N ASP A 211 18.20 -9.68 -3.27
CA ASP A 211 19.08 -10.59 -2.50
C ASP A 211 19.07 -12.05 -2.97
N GLY A 212 19.00 -12.25 -4.29
CA GLY A 212 18.96 -13.59 -4.88
C GLY A 212 17.64 -14.34 -4.68
N ARG A 213 16.59 -13.69 -4.16
CA ARG A 213 15.26 -14.27 -4.01
C ARG A 213 14.60 -14.52 -5.37
N HIS A 214 13.76 -15.54 -5.42
CA HIS A 214 13.03 -15.96 -6.61
C HIS A 214 11.54 -15.62 -6.46
N TRP A 215 10.86 -15.43 -7.58
CA TRP A 215 9.40 -15.25 -7.56
C TRP A 215 8.71 -16.61 -7.40
N VAL A 216 7.79 -16.66 -6.44
CA VAL A 216 6.93 -17.82 -6.21
C VAL A 216 5.49 -17.35 -6.05
N LYS A 217 4.52 -18.21 -6.38
CA LYS A 217 3.11 -17.94 -6.08
C LYS A 217 2.72 -18.67 -4.81
N VAL A 218 2.33 -17.89 -3.80
CA VAL A 218 1.79 -18.43 -2.55
C VAL A 218 0.43 -19.07 -2.82
N LYS A 219 0.19 -20.18 -2.13
CA LYS A 219 -0.95 -21.06 -2.37
C LYS A 219 -2.11 -20.84 -1.41
#